data_AF-A0AAV6PEI0-F1
#
_entry.id   AF-A0AAV6PEI0-F1
#
_cell.length_a   1.000
_cell.length_b   1.000
_cell.length_c   1.000
_cell.angle_alpha   90.00
_cell.angle_beta   90.00
_cell.angle_gamma   90.00
#
_symmetry.space_group_name_H-M   'P 1'
#
loop_
_entity.id
_entity.type
_entity.pdbx_description
1 polymer ?
#
loop_
_entity_poly.entity_id
_entity_poly.type
_entity_poly.pdbx_seq_one_letter_code
_entity_poly.pdbx_strand_id
1 'polypeptide(L)'
;MPTYSVLGNIPGTELYLDIETHREAREIPGVTIFRSSATVYFANAELYLEALKQKSGLDIGKMIIYKRRQEAKQKRRERRAERRAKRQAKRERRAQRGAVQPPCAPVFSVEEEAGWGDTRMDENVTGNVDEGWTERENGTVFVIPTSPRAPDSPCRWEYLKGGAPDSTSLGWMSDLQDGDTTTLGSSSEDTLSRDLERVSLGSLGKWTWDIHSIVLDLSTANFIDTVAIKTIKNIFQDFSEIDVDIYISGCQASVVEQLELGNFFSESITKRHLFASVHDAVLYCQDHRGATSFPTFEPSVDMHSSTKL
;
A
#
# COMPACT_ATOMS: atom_id res chain seq x y z
N MET A 1 19.96 -24.79 31.09
CA MET A 1 19.57 -24.18 29.79
C MET A 1 19.11 -22.76 30.05
N PRO A 2 19.21 -21.84 29.08
CA PRO A 2 18.68 -20.48 29.21
C PRO A 2 17.19 -20.49 29.54
N THR A 3 16.73 -19.56 30.36
CA THR A 3 15.31 -19.30 30.59
C THR A 3 14.90 -18.01 29.89
N TYR A 4 13.68 -17.99 29.38
CA TYR A 4 13.11 -16.86 28.63
C TYR A 4 11.83 -16.41 29.32
N SER A 5 11.74 -15.13 29.64
CA SER A 5 10.66 -14.55 30.44
C SER A 5 10.11 -13.28 29.80
N VAL A 6 8.82 -13.03 30.00
CA VAL A 6 8.20 -11.73 29.73
C VAL A 6 8.15 -10.94 31.02
N LEU A 7 8.63 -9.70 30.99
CA LEU A 7 8.68 -8.85 32.17
C LEU A 7 7.46 -7.95 32.27
N GLY A 8 6.99 -7.77 33.50
CA GLY A 8 5.95 -6.84 33.88
C GLY A 8 6.48 -5.82 34.89
N ASN A 9 5.86 -4.64 34.91
CA ASN A 9 6.21 -3.59 35.85
C ASN A 9 5.52 -3.84 37.21
N ILE A 10 6.25 -3.62 38.31
CA ILE A 10 5.64 -3.49 39.64
C ILE A 10 5.12 -2.06 39.79
N PRO A 11 3.80 -1.85 40.03
CA PRO A 11 3.21 -0.53 40.12
C PRO A 11 3.88 0.39 41.14
N GLY A 12 4.13 1.64 40.76
CA GLY A 12 4.76 2.64 41.62
C GLY A 12 6.29 2.50 41.72
N THR A 13 6.90 1.62 40.93
CA THR A 13 8.35 1.43 40.87
C THR A 13 8.83 1.32 39.42
N GLU A 14 10.15 1.41 39.22
CA GLU A 14 10.81 1.13 37.94
C GLU A 14 11.27 -0.33 37.82
N LEU A 15 10.77 -1.22 38.67
CA LEU A 15 11.17 -2.63 38.70
C LEU A 15 10.38 -3.46 37.69
N TYR A 16 11.11 -4.22 36.88
CA TYR A 16 10.58 -5.12 35.87
C TYR A 16 10.95 -6.56 36.21
N LEU A 17 9.94 -7.35 36.58
CA LEU A 17 10.10 -8.74 37.01
C LEU A 17 9.30 -9.66 36.11
N ASP A 18 9.70 -10.93 36.09
CA ASP A 18 9.03 -11.95 35.29
C ASP A 18 7.60 -12.16 35.82
N ILE A 19 6.63 -12.06 34.90
CA ILE A 19 5.19 -12.10 35.20
C ILE A 19 4.78 -13.48 35.71
N GLU A 20 5.43 -14.54 35.22
CA GLU A 20 5.10 -15.91 35.64
C GLU A 20 5.52 -16.16 37.10
N THR A 21 6.61 -15.54 37.53
CA THR A 21 7.17 -15.71 38.89
C THR A 21 6.63 -14.68 39.89
N HIS A 22 6.28 -13.47 39.46
CA HIS A 22 5.89 -12.37 40.34
C HIS A 22 4.45 -11.91 40.07
N ARG A 23 3.53 -12.24 40.97
CA ARG A 23 2.09 -11.93 40.82
C ARG A 23 1.75 -10.42 40.82
N GLU A 24 2.63 -9.60 41.39
CA GLU A 24 2.45 -8.15 41.45
C GLU A 24 2.87 -7.44 40.15
N ALA A 25 3.66 -8.11 39.30
CA ALA A 25 4.11 -7.57 38.03
C ALA A 25 2.95 -7.53 37.02
N ARG A 26 2.79 -6.39 36.33
CA ARG A 26 1.73 -6.17 35.34
C ARG A 26 2.32 -5.90 33.96
N GLU A 27 1.70 -6.47 32.94
CA GLU A 27 2.01 -6.16 31.54
C GLU A 27 1.70 -4.69 31.23
N ILE A 28 2.50 -4.11 30.34
CA ILE A 28 2.25 -2.77 29.82
C ILE A 28 1.46 -2.91 28.52
N PRO A 29 0.28 -2.29 28.40
CA PRO A 29 -0.55 -2.45 27.21
C PRO A 29 0.20 -2.04 25.94
N GLY A 30 0.33 -2.97 25.00
CA GLY A 30 0.98 -2.76 23.70
C GLY A 30 2.51 -2.81 23.68
N VAL A 31 3.14 -3.05 24.83
CA VAL A 31 4.60 -3.19 24.95
C VAL A 31 4.95 -4.54 25.56
N THR A 32 5.69 -5.35 24.83
CA THR A 32 6.20 -6.63 25.34
C THR A 32 7.67 -6.49 25.74
N ILE A 33 8.02 -6.86 26.96
CA ILE A 33 9.42 -6.81 27.43
C ILE A 33 9.93 -8.25 27.53
N PHE A 34 10.91 -8.60 26.70
CA PHE A 34 11.47 -9.94 26.60
C PHE A 34 12.87 -9.99 27.21
N ARG A 35 13.09 -10.91 28.15
CA ARG A 35 14.39 -11.13 28.79
C ARG A 35 14.84 -12.58 28.63
N SER A 36 16.12 -12.75 28.30
CA SER A 36 16.85 -14.01 28.37
C SER A 36 17.74 -14.04 29.61
N SER A 37 17.81 -15.18 30.31
CA SER A 37 18.71 -15.37 31.44
C SER A 37 20.17 -15.59 31.04
N ALA A 38 20.47 -15.68 29.74
CA ALA A 38 21.80 -15.96 29.20
C ALA A 38 22.12 -15.05 28.00
N THR A 39 23.43 -14.86 27.77
CA THR A 39 23.96 -14.13 26.60
C THR A 39 23.51 -14.81 25.31
N VAL A 40 23.25 -14.02 24.26
CA VAL A 40 22.90 -14.56 22.92
C VAL A 40 24.18 -14.70 22.10
N TYR A 41 24.41 -15.89 21.56
CA TYR A 41 25.55 -16.25 20.73
C TYR A 41 25.15 -17.38 19.76
N PHE A 42 26.07 -17.81 18.89
CA PHE A 42 25.80 -18.77 17.82
C PHE A 42 25.03 -20.02 18.28
N ALA A 43 25.37 -20.61 19.42
CA ALA A 43 24.78 -21.89 19.83
C ALA A 43 23.34 -21.77 20.37
N ASN A 44 22.89 -20.57 20.76
CA ASN A 44 21.54 -20.36 21.31
C ASN A 44 20.71 -19.31 20.55
N ALA A 45 21.24 -18.76 19.46
CA ALA A 45 20.56 -17.73 18.67
C ALA A 45 19.21 -18.20 18.11
N GLU A 46 19.12 -19.46 17.65
CA GLU A 46 17.87 -20.05 17.15
C GLU A 46 16.84 -20.20 18.28
N LEU A 47 17.25 -20.75 19.42
CA LEU A 47 16.40 -20.88 20.61
C LEU A 47 15.88 -19.52 21.11
N TYR A 48 16.72 -18.48 21.06
CA TYR A 48 16.32 -17.12 21.43
C TYR A 48 15.21 -16.60 20.51
N LEU A 49 15.35 -16.80 19.19
CA LEU A 49 14.35 -16.37 18.20
C LEU A 49 13.02 -17.11 18.37
N GLU A 50 13.06 -18.42 18.57
CA GLU A 50 11.86 -19.23 18.80
C GLU A 50 11.15 -18.80 20.09
N ALA A 51 11.90 -18.62 21.18
CA ALA A 51 11.34 -18.17 22.45
C ALA A 51 10.74 -16.77 22.34
N LEU A 52 11.38 -15.85 21.61
CA LEU A 52 10.83 -14.51 21.36
C LEU A 52 9.49 -14.58 20.60
N LYS A 53 9.42 -15.37 19.54
CA LYS A 53 8.18 -15.57 18.76
C LYS A 53 7.06 -16.18 19.62
N GLN A 54 7.40 -17.17 20.43
CA GLN A 54 6.46 -17.83 21.32
C GLN A 54 5.94 -16.89 22.42
N LYS A 55 6.84 -16.16 23.09
CA LYS A 55 6.52 -15.30 24.24
C LYS A 55 5.89 -13.97 23.82
N SER A 56 6.21 -13.44 22.64
CA SER A 56 5.54 -12.24 22.11
C SER A 56 4.09 -12.51 21.70
N GLY A 57 3.73 -13.78 21.47
CA GLY A 57 2.41 -14.12 20.94
C GLY A 57 2.15 -13.49 19.58
N LEU A 58 3.20 -13.34 18.74
CA LEU A 58 3.13 -12.80 17.37
C LEU A 58 3.60 -13.85 16.34
N ASP A 59 2.72 -14.21 15.40
CA ASP A 59 3.01 -15.10 14.29
C ASP A 59 3.33 -14.22 13.10
N ILE A 60 4.61 -13.84 13.04
CA ILE A 60 5.17 -12.92 12.04
C ILE A 60 4.79 -13.38 10.63
N GLY A 61 4.89 -14.69 10.34
CA GLY A 61 4.58 -15.25 9.02
C GLY A 61 3.12 -15.02 8.63
N LYS A 62 2.17 -15.34 9.52
CA LYS A 62 0.75 -15.06 9.27
C LYS A 62 0.47 -13.57 9.19
N MET A 63 1.14 -12.77 10.02
CA MET A 63 0.95 -11.33 10.12
C MET A 63 1.40 -10.59 8.84
N ILE A 64 2.55 -10.97 8.28
CA ILE A 64 3.05 -10.47 6.99
C ILE A 64 2.03 -10.76 5.88
N ILE A 65 1.56 -12.02 5.80
CA ILE A 65 0.57 -12.43 4.79
C ILE A 65 -0.72 -11.62 4.94
N TYR A 66 -1.19 -11.44 6.17
CA TYR A 66 -2.37 -10.66 6.48
C TYR A 66 -2.22 -9.19 6.06
N LYS A 67 -1.13 -8.52 6.46
CA LYS A 67 -0.84 -7.13 6.11
C LYS A 67 -0.80 -6.91 4.60
N ARG A 68 0.00 -7.72 3.88
CA ARG A 68 0.09 -7.66 2.41
C ARG A 68 -1.28 -7.83 1.73
N ARG A 69 -2.15 -8.70 2.27
CA ARG A 69 -3.52 -8.89 1.76
C ARG A 69 -4.41 -7.66 2.00
N GLN A 70 -4.30 -7.00 3.15
CA GLN A 70 -5.06 -5.79 3.46
C GLN A 70 -4.63 -4.62 2.58
N GLU A 71 -3.33 -4.39 2.45
CA GLU A 71 -2.78 -3.35 1.56
C GLU A 71 -3.23 -3.56 0.11
N ALA A 72 -3.20 -4.81 -0.38
CA ALA A 72 -3.69 -5.14 -1.72
C ALA A 72 -5.20 -4.86 -1.90
N LYS A 73 -6.02 -5.15 -0.88
CA LYS A 73 -7.45 -4.82 -0.88
C LYS A 73 -7.68 -3.31 -0.89
N GLN A 74 -6.94 -2.56 -0.07
CA GLN A 74 -7.04 -1.10 0.01
C GLN A 74 -6.63 -0.44 -1.32
N LYS A 75 -5.47 -0.81 -1.88
CA LYS A 75 -4.99 -0.32 -3.18
C LYS A 75 -5.99 -0.60 -4.32
N ARG A 76 -6.66 -1.77 -4.28
CA ARG A 76 -7.74 -2.09 -5.24
C ARG A 76 -8.96 -1.19 -5.07
N ARG A 77 -9.36 -0.86 -3.84
CA ARG A 77 -10.47 0.07 -3.54
C ARG A 77 -10.14 1.49 -3.98
N GLU A 78 -8.95 1.98 -3.66
CA GLU A 78 -8.45 3.31 -4.05
C GLU A 78 -8.40 3.46 -5.56
N ARG A 79 -7.84 2.48 -6.29
CA ARG A 79 -7.81 2.49 -7.77
C ARG A 79 -9.22 2.53 -8.37
N ARG A 80 -10.20 1.86 -7.75
CA ARG A 80 -11.61 1.90 -8.19
C ARG A 80 -12.23 3.26 -7.91
N ALA A 81 -11.96 3.84 -6.74
CA ALA A 81 -12.43 5.17 -6.35
C ALA A 81 -11.85 6.27 -7.27
N GLU A 82 -10.55 6.23 -7.54
CA GLU A 82 -9.86 7.15 -8.45
C GLU A 82 -10.45 7.08 -9.87
N ARG A 83 -10.71 5.87 -10.38
CA ARG A 83 -11.38 5.68 -11.68
C ARG A 83 -12.80 6.27 -11.71
N ARG A 84 -13.56 6.16 -10.61
CA ARG A 84 -14.90 6.75 -10.48
C ARG A 84 -14.83 8.28 -10.42
N ALA A 85 -13.91 8.84 -9.62
CA ALA A 85 -13.68 10.28 -9.52
C ALA A 85 -13.27 10.89 -10.87
N LYS A 86 -12.34 10.25 -11.61
CA LYS A 86 -11.95 10.68 -12.96
C LYS A 86 -13.14 10.70 -13.93
N ARG A 87 -14.05 9.73 -13.84
CA ARG A 87 -15.27 9.68 -14.67
C ARG A 87 -16.25 10.79 -14.27
N GLN A 88 -16.44 11.07 -12.98
CA GLN A 88 -17.29 12.15 -12.49
C GLN A 88 -16.75 13.53 -12.89
N ALA A 89 -15.46 13.80 -12.67
CA ALA A 89 -14.83 15.07 -13.08
C ALA A 89 -14.92 15.30 -14.60
N LYS A 90 -14.80 14.24 -15.42
CA LYS A 90 -15.00 14.35 -16.89
C LYS A 90 -16.44 14.70 -17.25
N ARG A 91 -17.43 14.17 -16.52
CA ARG A 91 -18.86 14.51 -16.70
C ARG A 91 -19.12 15.96 -16.29
N GLU A 92 -18.63 16.39 -15.14
CA GLU A 92 -18.78 17.77 -14.65
C GLU A 92 -18.12 18.79 -15.60
N ARG A 93 -16.90 18.54 -16.08
CA ARG A 93 -16.25 19.39 -17.08
C ARG A 93 -17.04 19.49 -18.38
N ARG A 94 -17.68 18.40 -18.82
CA ARG A 94 -18.56 18.41 -20.00
C ARG A 94 -19.83 19.22 -19.74
N ALA A 95 -20.44 19.09 -18.55
CA ALA A 95 -21.61 19.87 -18.16
C ALA A 95 -21.30 21.37 -18.08
N GLN A 96 -20.16 21.75 -17.47
CA GLN A 96 -19.71 23.13 -17.39
C GLN A 96 -19.43 23.73 -18.78
N ARG A 97 -18.77 22.98 -19.68
CA ARG A 97 -18.58 23.43 -21.07
C ARG A 97 -19.90 23.60 -21.84
N GLY A 98 -20.88 22.74 -21.59
CA GLY A 98 -22.22 22.86 -22.17
C GLY A 98 -22.98 24.09 -21.66
N ALA A 99 -22.79 24.47 -20.40
CA ALA A 99 -23.46 25.62 -19.78
C ALA A 99 -22.86 26.99 -20.15
N VAL A 100 -21.66 27.03 -20.75
CA VAL A 100 -20.96 28.27 -21.16
C VAL A 100 -21.27 28.68 -22.61
N GLN A 101 -22.16 27.98 -23.33
CA GLN A 101 -22.75 28.55 -24.55
C GLN A 101 -23.70 29.69 -24.15
N PRO A 102 -23.47 30.95 -24.59
CA PRO A 102 -24.45 32.01 -24.38
C PRO A 102 -25.72 31.70 -25.19
N PRO A 103 -26.91 32.13 -24.76
CA PRO A 103 -28.10 32.03 -25.59
C PRO A 103 -27.91 32.95 -26.80
N CYS A 104 -27.53 32.38 -27.94
CA CYS A 104 -27.60 33.09 -29.21
C CYS A 104 -29.08 33.21 -29.56
N ALA A 105 -29.61 34.44 -29.51
CA ALA A 105 -30.96 34.72 -29.99
C ALA A 105 -31.06 34.34 -31.48
N PRO A 106 -32.22 33.84 -31.96
CA PRO A 106 -32.39 33.54 -33.37
C PRO A 106 -32.56 34.87 -34.09
N VAL A 107 -31.48 35.40 -34.66
CA VAL A 107 -31.58 36.49 -35.64
C VAL A 107 -31.78 35.84 -37.00
N PHE A 108 -33.05 35.80 -37.41
CA PHE A 108 -33.44 35.54 -38.78
C PHE A 108 -33.15 36.83 -39.57
N SER A 109 -32.13 36.84 -40.42
CA SER A 109 -31.90 37.91 -41.39
C SER A 109 -31.71 37.30 -42.76
N VAL A 110 -32.70 37.55 -43.61
CA VAL A 110 -32.71 37.38 -45.06
C VAL A 110 -32.04 38.62 -45.69
N GLU A 111 -31.51 38.45 -46.91
CA GLU A 111 -30.99 39.40 -47.91
C GLU A 111 -29.48 39.16 -48.17
N GLU A 112 -29.12 38.41 -49.20
CA GLU A 112 -29.05 38.70 -50.66
C GLU A 112 -27.69 39.31 -51.08
N GLU A 113 -27.13 38.68 -52.12
CA GLU A 113 -25.80 38.80 -52.71
C GLU A 113 -25.46 40.18 -53.31
N ALA A 114 -24.18 40.59 -53.22
CA ALA A 114 -23.48 41.30 -54.29
C ALA A 114 -21.95 41.38 -54.05
N GLY A 115 -21.18 40.58 -54.79
CA GLY A 115 -20.10 41.00 -55.71
C GLY A 115 -18.88 41.81 -55.24
N TRP A 116 -17.72 41.31 -55.69
CA TRP A 116 -16.51 41.99 -56.25
C TRP A 116 -15.22 42.11 -55.40
N GLY A 117 -14.12 41.66 -56.04
CA GLY A 117 -12.73 42.18 -55.92
C GLY A 117 -11.86 41.42 -54.90
N ASP A 118 -11.00 40.47 -55.29
CA ASP A 118 -9.73 40.56 -56.02
C ASP A 118 -8.52 41.14 -55.23
N THR A 119 -7.45 40.35 -55.27
CA THR A 119 -6.01 40.59 -55.03
C THR A 119 -5.49 40.94 -53.61
N ARG A 120 -4.71 40.01 -53.03
CA ARG A 120 -3.22 40.14 -52.98
C ARG A 120 -2.53 38.90 -52.38
N MET A 121 -1.46 38.52 -53.08
CA MET A 121 -0.49 37.46 -52.80
C MET A 121 0.34 37.76 -51.55
N ASP A 122 0.84 36.72 -50.89
CA ASP A 122 2.29 36.61 -50.67
C ASP A 122 2.69 35.14 -50.58
N GLU A 123 3.62 34.77 -51.46
CA GLU A 123 4.37 33.52 -51.46
C GLU A 123 5.40 33.52 -50.33
N ASN A 124 5.64 32.36 -49.71
CA ASN A 124 7.03 31.96 -49.50
C ASN A 124 7.16 30.43 -49.52
N VAL A 125 7.86 29.96 -50.55
CA VAL A 125 8.24 28.57 -50.80
C VAL A 125 9.63 28.35 -50.21
N THR A 126 9.77 27.33 -49.36
CA THR A 126 11.00 26.52 -49.34
C THR A 126 10.59 25.06 -49.25
N GLY A 127 10.76 24.34 -50.36
CA GLY A 127 10.58 22.91 -50.43
C GLY A 127 11.75 22.17 -49.79
N ASN A 128 11.47 20.97 -49.28
CA ASN A 128 12.32 19.83 -49.57
C ASN A 128 11.47 18.55 -49.60
N VAL A 129 11.73 17.76 -50.63
CA VAL A 129 11.11 16.50 -51.01
C VAL A 129 11.81 15.39 -50.23
N ASP A 130 11.08 14.43 -49.62
CA ASP A 130 11.26 13.01 -49.96
C ASP A 130 10.17 12.10 -49.37
N GLU A 131 9.99 10.99 -50.08
CA GLU A 131 8.84 10.11 -50.20
C GLU A 131 8.66 9.11 -49.05
N GLY A 132 7.41 8.62 -48.87
CA GLY A 132 7.10 7.56 -47.93
C GLY A 132 5.62 7.22 -47.83
N TRP A 133 5.04 6.71 -48.92
CA TRP A 133 3.68 6.17 -48.94
C TRP A 133 3.63 4.83 -48.18
N THR A 134 2.89 4.76 -47.07
CA THR A 134 2.28 3.49 -46.60
C THR A 134 0.83 3.72 -46.19
N GLU A 135 -0.04 2.91 -46.79
CA GLU A 135 -1.48 3.03 -46.83
C GLU A 135 -2.16 2.91 -45.46
N ARG A 136 -3.22 3.72 -45.31
CA ARG A 136 -4.25 3.58 -44.29
C ARG A 136 -5.24 2.51 -44.74
N GLU A 137 -5.36 1.40 -44.01
CA GLU A 137 -6.48 0.47 -44.16
C GLU A 137 -7.75 1.06 -43.52
N ASN A 138 -8.38 2.01 -44.21
CA ASN A 138 -9.78 2.34 -43.99
C ASN A 138 -10.60 1.57 -45.03
N GLY A 139 -10.97 0.33 -44.70
CA GLY A 139 -11.83 -0.53 -45.53
C GLY A 139 -13.20 0.09 -45.77
N THR A 140 -13.29 0.92 -46.81
CA THR A 140 -14.54 1.50 -47.31
C THR A 140 -15.23 0.44 -48.14
N VAL A 141 -16.30 -0.15 -47.62
CA VAL A 141 -17.13 -1.11 -48.37
C VAL A 141 -18.05 -0.32 -49.29
N PHE A 142 -17.82 -0.43 -50.60
CA PHE A 142 -18.71 0.11 -51.62
C PHE A 142 -19.99 -0.70 -51.69
N VAL A 143 -21.11 0.01 -51.70
CA VAL A 143 -22.43 -0.57 -51.88
C VAL A 143 -23.02 0.04 -53.14
N ILE A 144 -23.11 -0.75 -54.22
CA ILE A 144 -23.80 -0.35 -55.46
C ILE A 144 -25.25 -0.84 -55.36
N PRO A 145 -26.27 0.03 -55.46
CA PRO A 145 -27.65 -0.40 -55.58
C PRO A 145 -27.91 -0.94 -56.99
N THR A 146 -28.44 -2.15 -57.12
CA THR A 146 -28.99 -2.63 -58.40
C THR A 146 -30.41 -2.11 -58.59
N SER A 147 -30.68 -1.58 -59.78
CA SER A 147 -31.95 -0.95 -60.14
C SER A 147 -33.13 -1.94 -60.04
N PRO A 148 -34.28 -1.54 -59.46
CA PRO A 148 -35.45 -2.41 -59.30
C PRO A 148 -36.15 -2.71 -60.63
N ARG A 149 -36.63 -3.95 -60.79
CA ARG A 149 -37.30 -4.43 -62.02
C ARG A 149 -38.84 -4.40 -61.97
N ALA A 150 -39.46 -3.77 -60.96
CA ALA A 150 -40.91 -3.54 -60.87
C ALA A 150 -41.24 -2.47 -59.79
N PRO A 151 -42.41 -1.81 -59.83
CA PRO A 151 -42.63 -0.56 -59.07
C PRO A 151 -42.80 -0.67 -57.54
N ASP A 152 -43.04 -1.84 -56.95
CA ASP A 152 -43.45 -1.91 -55.52
C ASP A 152 -42.69 -2.94 -54.64
N SER A 153 -41.38 -3.15 -54.86
CA SER A 153 -40.54 -4.00 -53.99
C SER A 153 -39.45 -3.22 -53.24
N PRO A 154 -39.29 -3.37 -51.91
CA PRO A 154 -38.22 -2.70 -51.17
C PRO A 154 -36.84 -3.33 -51.44
N CYS A 155 -35.81 -2.47 -51.49
CA CYS A 155 -34.42 -2.85 -51.74
C CYS A 155 -33.88 -3.83 -50.68
N ARG A 156 -33.31 -4.95 -51.15
CA ARG A 156 -32.81 -6.06 -50.34
C ARG A 156 -31.28 -5.99 -50.25
N TRP A 157 -30.73 -5.95 -49.04
CA TRP A 157 -29.29 -6.07 -48.76
C TRP A 157 -29.00 -7.45 -48.17
N GLU A 158 -28.09 -8.21 -48.77
CA GLU A 158 -27.62 -9.49 -48.23
C GLU A 158 -26.13 -9.44 -47.88
N TYR A 159 -25.82 -9.77 -46.63
CA TYR A 159 -24.47 -10.04 -46.16
C TYR A 159 -24.25 -11.55 -46.13
N LEU A 160 -23.29 -12.05 -46.90
CA LEU A 160 -22.86 -13.44 -46.82
C LEU A 160 -21.75 -13.56 -45.79
N LYS A 161 -22.07 -14.12 -44.61
CA LYS A 161 -21.08 -14.75 -43.73
C LYS A 161 -21.66 -16.07 -43.22
N GLY A 162 -20.94 -17.15 -43.50
CA GLY A 162 -21.43 -18.52 -43.41
C GLY A 162 -21.68 -19.07 -42.00
N GLY A 163 -22.61 -20.01 -41.94
CA GLY A 163 -22.87 -20.90 -40.79
C GLY A 163 -24.31 -20.84 -40.29
N ALA A 164 -25.12 -21.86 -40.62
CA ALA A 164 -26.50 -22.10 -40.16
C ALA A 164 -26.54 -23.28 -39.15
N PRO A 165 -27.70 -23.69 -38.59
CA PRO A 165 -28.80 -22.96 -37.93
C PRO A 165 -29.04 -23.53 -36.50
N ASP A 166 -29.79 -22.92 -35.58
CA ASP A 166 -31.21 -23.22 -35.38
C ASP A 166 -31.89 -22.28 -34.37
N SER A 167 -33.05 -21.77 -34.80
CA SER A 167 -34.29 -21.45 -34.06
C SER A 167 -34.17 -20.65 -32.74
N THR A 168 -34.76 -19.48 -32.55
CA THR A 168 -36.20 -19.20 -32.68
C THR A 168 -36.46 -17.71 -32.39
N SER A 169 -37.44 -17.18 -33.13
CA SER A 169 -38.44 -16.18 -32.74
C SER A 169 -38.02 -14.78 -32.25
N LEU A 170 -38.44 -13.81 -33.06
CA LEU A 170 -38.44 -12.36 -32.82
C LEU A 170 -39.38 -11.95 -31.68
N GLY A 171 -38.99 -10.92 -30.94
CA GLY A 171 -39.86 -10.11 -30.08
C GLY A 171 -39.28 -8.69 -29.98
N TRP A 172 -40.07 -7.70 -30.37
CA TRP A 172 -39.68 -6.30 -30.53
C TRP A 172 -39.70 -5.52 -29.20
N MET A 173 -38.87 -4.46 -29.17
CA MET A 173 -38.85 -3.22 -28.36
C MET A 173 -40.12 -2.90 -27.54
N SER A 174 -40.14 -2.30 -26.34
CA SER A 174 -39.25 -1.38 -25.60
C SER A 174 -39.61 -1.48 -24.11
N ASP A 175 -38.72 -1.07 -23.20
CA ASP A 175 -38.97 -0.02 -22.19
C ASP A 175 -37.85 0.05 -21.15
N LEU A 176 -37.64 1.25 -20.62
CA LEU A 176 -36.70 1.58 -19.55
C LEU A 176 -36.80 0.59 -18.39
N GLN A 177 -35.68 -0.08 -18.08
CA GLN A 177 -35.39 -0.55 -16.74
C GLN A 177 -33.90 -0.32 -16.45
N ASP A 178 -33.64 0.49 -15.42
CA ASP A 178 -32.36 0.59 -14.73
C ASP A 178 -31.98 -0.80 -14.20
N GLY A 179 -31.27 -1.57 -15.03
CA GLY A 179 -30.69 -2.85 -14.67
C GLY A 179 -29.23 -2.67 -14.28
N ASP A 180 -28.98 -2.55 -12.97
CA ASP A 180 -27.65 -2.70 -12.36
C ASP A 180 -27.17 -4.14 -12.59
N THR A 181 -26.58 -4.40 -13.77
CA THR A 181 -25.93 -5.66 -14.09
C THR A 181 -24.62 -5.37 -14.81
N THR A 182 -23.53 -5.27 -14.06
CA THR A 182 -22.22 -5.54 -14.65
C THR A 182 -21.41 -6.46 -13.76
N THR A 183 -21.25 -7.68 -14.28
CA THR A 183 -20.12 -8.60 -14.07
C THR A 183 -20.02 -9.30 -12.71
N LEU A 184 -20.89 -10.30 -12.57
CA LEU A 184 -20.46 -11.61 -12.07
C LEU A 184 -19.41 -12.16 -13.04
N GLY A 185 -18.18 -12.24 -12.55
CA GLY A 185 -17.05 -12.91 -13.18
C GLY A 185 -16.24 -13.54 -12.07
N SER A 186 -16.77 -14.64 -11.53
CA SER A 186 -16.00 -15.59 -10.73
C SER A 186 -14.88 -16.13 -11.63
N SER A 187 -13.63 -15.93 -11.23
CA SER A 187 -12.47 -16.50 -11.90
C SER A 187 -11.39 -16.76 -10.86
N SER A 188 -11.07 -18.05 -10.75
CA SER A 188 -10.08 -18.71 -9.90
C SER A 188 -10.18 -18.39 -8.41
N GLU A 189 -10.94 -19.22 -7.72
CA GLU A 189 -10.74 -19.49 -6.30
C GLU A 189 -9.30 -20.03 -6.16
N ASP A 190 -8.37 -19.14 -5.81
CA ASP A 190 -7.01 -19.48 -5.40
C ASP A 190 -7.12 -20.61 -4.38
N THR A 191 -6.52 -21.77 -4.67
CA THR A 191 -6.52 -22.94 -3.78
C THR A 191 -5.92 -22.64 -2.40
N LEU A 192 -5.17 -21.53 -2.26
CA LEU A 192 -4.67 -20.98 -1.00
C LEU A 192 -5.73 -20.22 -0.16
N SER A 193 -6.84 -19.83 -0.78
CA SER A 193 -7.92 -19.06 -0.14
C SER A 193 -8.73 -19.91 0.85
N ARG A 194 -8.90 -21.20 0.55
CA ARG A 194 -9.68 -22.13 1.39
C ARG A 194 -8.98 -22.50 2.71
N ASP A 195 -7.65 -22.56 2.72
CA ASP A 195 -6.91 -22.84 3.96
C ASP A 195 -6.85 -21.61 4.88
N LEU A 196 -6.88 -20.40 4.31
CA LEU A 196 -6.86 -19.16 5.08
C LEU A 196 -8.26 -18.71 5.54
N GLU A 197 -9.34 -19.15 4.88
CA GLU A 197 -10.73 -18.87 5.30
C GLU A 197 -11.14 -19.59 6.60
N ARG A 198 -10.35 -20.57 7.06
CA ARG A 198 -10.49 -21.12 8.43
C ARG A 198 -9.81 -20.27 9.51
N VAL A 199 -9.03 -19.26 9.13
CA VAL A 199 -8.58 -18.22 10.07
C VAL A 199 -9.73 -17.25 10.26
N SER A 200 -10.81 -17.74 10.86
CA SER A 200 -11.87 -16.90 11.39
C SER A 200 -11.23 -15.89 12.34
N LEU A 201 -11.68 -14.64 12.29
CA LEU A 201 -11.38 -13.64 13.33
C LEU A 201 -11.70 -14.16 14.74
N GLY A 202 -12.53 -15.22 14.87
CA GLY A 202 -12.78 -15.97 16.11
C GLY A 202 -11.83 -17.14 16.41
N SER A 203 -11.09 -17.68 15.42
CA SER A 203 -10.00 -18.66 15.64
C SER A 203 -8.67 -17.99 15.96
N LEU A 204 -8.61 -16.66 15.84
CA LEU A 204 -7.51 -15.80 16.23
C LEU A 204 -7.51 -15.57 17.76
N GLY A 205 -7.70 -16.64 18.52
CA GLY A 205 -7.76 -16.61 19.97
C GLY A 205 -6.51 -15.98 20.55
N LYS A 206 -6.67 -14.81 21.19
CA LYS A 206 -5.66 -14.11 21.99
C LYS A 206 -4.43 -13.57 21.22
N TRP A 207 -4.56 -13.22 19.94
CA TRP A 207 -3.55 -12.38 19.28
C TRP A 207 -3.89 -10.92 19.59
N THR A 208 -3.11 -10.29 20.47
CA THR A 208 -3.28 -8.88 20.80
C THR A 208 -2.64 -8.06 19.69
N TRP A 209 -3.45 -7.64 18.71
CA TRP A 209 -3.11 -6.62 17.70
C TRP A 209 -2.68 -5.27 18.33
N ASP A 210 -2.74 -5.18 19.65
CA ASP A 210 -2.36 -4.02 20.43
C ASP A 210 -0.84 -3.90 20.64
N ILE A 211 -0.05 -4.97 20.36
CA ILE A 211 1.41 -4.92 20.49
C ILE A 211 1.98 -4.10 19.34
N HIS A 212 2.53 -2.93 19.69
CA HIS A 212 3.23 -2.04 18.75
C HIS A 212 4.74 -2.01 19.01
N SER A 213 5.20 -2.46 20.18
CA SER A 213 6.61 -2.40 20.54
C SER A 213 7.07 -3.61 21.35
N ILE A 214 8.31 -4.03 21.10
CA ILE A 214 9.00 -5.06 21.88
C ILE A 214 10.33 -4.51 22.38
N VAL A 215 10.57 -4.63 23.68
CA VAL A 215 11.85 -4.29 24.33
C VAL A 215 12.61 -5.58 24.61
N LEU A 216 13.82 -5.69 24.06
CA LEU A 216 14.76 -6.77 24.30
C LEU A 216 15.69 -6.37 25.45
N ASP A 217 15.53 -7.01 26.61
CA ASP A 217 16.41 -6.82 27.75
C ASP A 217 17.68 -7.67 27.60
N LEU A 218 18.79 -7.00 27.29
CA LEU A 218 20.12 -7.58 27.15
C LEU A 218 21.03 -7.29 28.36
N SER A 219 20.46 -6.94 29.53
CA SER A 219 21.22 -6.74 30.78
C SER A 219 22.09 -7.92 31.20
N THR A 220 21.69 -9.13 30.82
CA THR A 220 22.44 -10.37 31.08
C THR A 220 23.55 -10.65 30.05
N ALA A 221 23.63 -9.87 28.96
CA ALA A 221 24.60 -10.04 27.90
C ALA A 221 25.96 -9.43 28.27
N ASN A 222 26.98 -10.27 28.40
CA ASN A 222 28.38 -9.82 28.61
C ASN A 222 29.15 -9.69 27.30
N PHE A 223 28.74 -10.41 26.26
CA PHE A 223 29.30 -10.36 24.92
C PHE A 223 28.23 -10.79 23.90
N ILE A 224 28.43 -10.41 22.64
CA ILE A 224 27.62 -10.81 21.50
C ILE A 224 28.53 -11.16 20.31
N ASP A 225 28.30 -12.30 19.68
CA ASP A 225 29.08 -12.73 18.51
C ASP A 225 28.42 -12.29 17.18
N THR A 226 29.14 -12.48 16.08
CA THR A 226 28.67 -12.06 14.76
C THR A 226 27.37 -12.75 14.32
N VAL A 227 27.10 -13.96 14.81
CA VAL A 227 25.87 -14.68 14.51
C VAL A 227 24.71 -14.07 15.27
N ALA A 228 24.87 -13.84 16.57
CA ALA A 228 23.86 -13.20 17.38
C ALA A 228 23.54 -11.78 16.87
N ILE A 229 24.54 -11.00 16.46
CA ILE A 229 24.31 -9.69 15.82
C ILE A 229 23.43 -9.84 14.57
N LYS A 230 23.71 -10.83 13.70
CA LYS A 230 22.88 -11.10 12.51
C LYS A 230 21.47 -11.52 12.89
N THR A 231 21.31 -12.37 13.90
CA THR A 231 20.01 -12.81 14.39
C THR A 231 19.19 -11.64 14.91
N ILE A 232 19.77 -10.76 15.72
CA ILE A 232 19.07 -9.56 16.21
C ILE A 232 18.72 -8.62 15.06
N LYS A 233 19.60 -8.42 14.06
CA LYS A 233 19.25 -7.64 12.86
C LYS A 233 18.03 -8.20 12.14
N ASN A 234 17.96 -9.52 11.97
CA ASN A 234 16.84 -10.17 11.33
C ASN A 234 15.55 -9.98 12.14
N ILE A 235 15.62 -10.05 13.47
CA ILE A 235 14.49 -9.73 14.36
C ILE A 235 13.99 -8.30 14.09
N PHE A 236 14.87 -7.30 14.04
CA PHE A 236 14.45 -5.93 13.72
C PHE A 236 13.73 -5.83 12.38
N GLN A 237 14.25 -6.49 11.34
CA GLN A 237 13.65 -6.46 10.00
C GLN A 237 12.29 -7.18 9.97
N ASP A 238 12.22 -8.41 10.48
CA ASP A 238 11.03 -9.25 10.47
C ASP A 238 9.85 -8.59 11.22
N PHE A 239 10.12 -8.00 12.39
CA PHE A 239 9.08 -7.33 13.18
C PHE A 239 8.72 -5.95 12.60
N SER A 240 9.67 -5.23 11.97
CA SER A 240 9.35 -3.98 11.27
C SER A 240 8.39 -4.19 10.10
N GLU A 241 8.43 -5.35 9.43
CA GLU A 241 7.51 -5.64 8.32
C GLU A 241 6.05 -5.67 8.78
N ILE A 242 5.82 -6.00 10.06
CA ILE A 242 4.48 -6.07 10.67
C ILE A 242 4.15 -4.86 11.55
N ASP A 243 4.88 -3.76 11.39
CA ASP A 243 4.72 -2.50 12.14
C ASP A 243 4.90 -2.67 13.66
N VAL A 244 5.80 -3.57 14.07
CA VAL A 244 6.21 -3.73 15.47
C VAL A 244 7.63 -3.23 15.64
N ASP A 245 7.81 -2.18 16.43
CA ASP A 245 9.12 -1.60 16.69
C ASP A 245 9.89 -2.41 17.73
N ILE A 246 11.16 -2.68 17.46
CA ILE A 246 12.07 -3.34 18.39
C ILE A 246 12.99 -2.31 19.04
N TYR A 247 13.20 -2.48 20.35
CA TYR A 247 14.12 -1.69 21.15
C TYR A 247 15.03 -2.62 21.96
N ILE A 248 16.22 -2.18 22.29
CA ILE A 248 17.19 -2.91 23.12
C ILE A 248 17.46 -2.09 24.37
N SER A 249 17.43 -2.73 25.52
CA SER A 249 17.70 -2.11 26.81
C SER A 249 18.78 -2.84 27.59
N GLY A 250 19.49 -2.14 28.47
CA GLY A 250 20.42 -2.76 29.42
C GLY A 250 21.73 -3.27 28.82
N CYS A 251 22.09 -2.86 27.61
CA CYS A 251 23.36 -3.27 27.00
C CYS A 251 24.56 -2.69 27.76
N GLN A 252 25.50 -3.56 28.12
CA GLN A 252 26.82 -3.14 28.60
C GLN A 252 27.59 -2.41 27.50
N ALA A 253 28.48 -1.47 27.86
CA ALA A 253 29.26 -0.70 26.91
C ALA A 253 30.06 -1.59 25.93
N SER A 254 30.62 -2.69 26.41
CA SER A 254 31.33 -3.69 25.59
C SER A 254 30.43 -4.31 24.52
N VAL A 255 29.16 -4.57 24.83
CA VAL A 255 28.18 -5.11 23.88
C VAL A 255 27.81 -4.05 22.84
N VAL A 256 27.69 -2.77 23.25
CA VAL A 256 27.44 -1.66 22.32
C VAL A 256 28.59 -1.52 21.32
N GLU A 257 29.84 -1.55 21.80
CA GLU A 257 31.04 -1.54 20.92
C GLU A 257 31.03 -2.73 19.96
N GLN A 258 30.68 -3.94 20.42
CA GLN A 258 30.58 -5.12 19.57
C GLN A 258 29.46 -4.99 18.51
N LEU A 259 28.32 -4.37 18.85
CA LEU A 259 27.26 -4.06 17.90
C LEU A 259 27.75 -3.07 16.84
N GLU A 260 28.46 -2.01 17.23
CA GLU A 260 29.05 -1.04 16.30
C GLU A 260 30.04 -1.70 15.35
N LEU A 261 30.99 -2.48 15.88
CA LEU A 261 31.98 -3.23 15.10
C LEU A 261 31.33 -4.28 14.17
N GLY A 262 30.21 -4.87 14.59
CA GLY A 262 29.41 -5.81 13.79
C GLY A 262 28.50 -5.15 12.76
N ASN A 263 28.65 -3.84 12.53
CA ASN A 263 27.81 -3.01 11.66
C ASN A 263 26.32 -3.15 11.99
N PHE A 264 25.97 -3.30 13.28
CA PHE A 264 24.58 -3.43 13.73
C PHE A 264 23.75 -2.21 13.34
N PHE A 265 24.29 -1.03 13.61
CA PHE A 265 23.62 0.22 13.31
C PHE A 265 23.74 0.57 11.83
N SER A 266 22.62 1.02 11.27
CA SER A 266 22.45 1.39 9.86
C SER A 266 21.43 2.53 9.75
N GLU A 267 21.10 2.93 8.52
CA GLU A 267 20.00 3.87 8.28
C GLU A 267 18.64 3.34 8.79
N SER A 268 18.45 2.00 8.76
CA SER A 268 17.23 1.36 9.26
C SER A 268 17.25 1.15 10.77
N ILE A 269 18.38 0.69 11.34
CA ILE A 269 18.52 0.45 12.78
C ILE A 269 19.44 1.52 13.36
N THR A 270 18.85 2.62 13.82
CA THR A 270 19.62 3.73 14.39
C THR A 270 19.85 3.53 15.90
N LYS A 271 20.81 4.28 16.47
CA LYS A 271 21.11 4.22 17.91
C LYS A 271 19.95 4.63 18.82
N ARG A 272 18.89 5.27 18.28
CA ARG A 272 17.66 5.59 19.03
C ARG A 272 16.92 4.36 19.55
N HIS A 273 17.23 3.19 18.99
CA HIS A 273 16.65 1.93 19.45
C HIS A 273 17.36 1.34 20.67
N LEU A 274 18.43 1.99 21.17
CA LEU A 274 19.14 1.59 22.39
C LEU A 274 18.75 2.47 23.57
N PHE A 275 18.48 1.83 24.70
CA PHE A 275 18.21 2.48 25.98
C PHE A 275 19.10 1.94 27.08
N ALA A 276 19.43 2.81 28.05
CA ALA A 276 20.24 2.43 29.20
C ALA A 276 19.47 1.46 30.12
N SER A 277 18.18 1.71 30.34
CA SER A 277 17.30 0.87 31.15
C SER A 277 16.05 0.42 30.39
N VAL A 278 15.39 -0.63 30.91
CA VAL A 278 14.06 -1.06 30.42
C VAL A 278 13.04 0.06 30.62
N HIS A 279 13.15 0.82 31.72
CA HIS A 279 12.21 1.88 32.05
C HIS A 279 12.23 3.01 31.00
N ASP A 280 13.42 3.46 30.60
CA ASP A 280 13.57 4.51 29.58
C ASP A 280 12.97 4.07 28.24
N ALA A 281 13.20 2.81 27.85
CA ALA A 281 12.62 2.23 26.64
C ALA A 281 11.08 2.23 26.70
N VAL A 282 10.52 1.86 27.86
CA VAL A 282 9.08 1.80 28.08
C VAL A 282 8.44 3.20 28.05
N LEU A 283 9.07 4.20 28.66
CA LEU A 283 8.60 5.58 28.59
C LEU A 283 8.57 6.06 27.15
N TYR A 284 9.67 5.81 26.41
CA TYR A 284 9.74 6.14 24.99
C TYR A 284 8.61 5.48 24.18
N CYS A 285 8.35 4.18 24.39
CA CYS A 285 7.28 3.46 23.70
C CYS A 285 5.88 4.04 23.99
N GLN A 286 5.64 4.49 25.23
CA GLN A 286 4.35 5.05 25.62
C GLN A 286 4.11 6.44 25.03
N ASP A 287 5.13 7.27 24.98
CA ASP A 287 5.05 8.62 24.41
C ASP A 287 4.91 8.59 22.88
N HIS A 288 5.42 7.54 22.23
CA HIS A 288 5.38 7.38 20.78
C HIS A 288 4.24 6.48 20.30
N ARG A 289 3.21 6.23 21.13
CA ARG A 289 2.01 5.47 20.75
C ARG A 289 1.42 5.99 19.43
N GLY A 290 1.58 5.22 18.35
CA GLY A 290 0.99 5.51 17.04
C GLY A 290 1.71 6.59 16.21
N ALA A 291 2.92 7.00 16.59
CA ALA A 291 3.68 7.99 15.82
C ALA A 291 4.39 7.34 14.61
N THR A 292 3.64 7.14 13.53
CA THR A 292 4.22 7.08 12.17
C THR A 292 4.67 8.46 11.66
N SER A 293 4.73 9.48 12.52
CA SER A 293 5.26 10.82 12.21
C SER A 293 6.13 11.36 13.34
N PHE A 294 7.39 11.61 13.00
CA PHE A 294 8.46 12.05 13.89
C PHE A 294 8.31 13.52 14.33
N PRO A 295 8.64 13.87 15.59
CA PRO A 295 9.16 15.18 15.91
C PRO A 295 10.65 15.22 15.55
N THR A 296 11.01 16.03 14.56
CA THR A 296 12.40 16.33 14.20
C THR A 296 13.05 17.06 15.37
N PHE A 297 13.99 16.40 16.06
CA PHE A 297 14.87 17.08 17.01
C PHE A 297 15.93 17.84 16.22
N GLU A 298 15.69 19.13 16.00
CA GLU A 298 16.70 20.08 15.51
C GLU A 298 17.71 20.33 16.65
N PRO A 299 19.00 20.01 16.46
CA PRO A 299 20.03 20.38 17.42
C PRO A 299 20.26 21.90 17.30
N SER A 300 19.79 22.67 18.29
CA SER A 300 20.12 24.08 18.40
C SER A 300 21.61 24.23 18.75
N VAL A 301 22.44 24.45 17.74
CA VAL A 301 23.82 24.93 17.90
C VAL A 301 23.78 26.44 17.68
N ASP A 302 24.05 27.21 18.74
CA ASP A 302 24.96 28.37 18.74
C ASP A 302 24.65 29.33 19.89
N MET A 303 25.57 29.39 20.87
CA MET A 303 25.81 30.66 21.56
C MET A 303 27.32 30.80 21.79
N HIS A 304 27.95 31.49 20.84
CA HIS A 304 29.31 31.99 20.95
C HIS A 304 29.37 32.97 22.14
N SER A 305 30.10 32.64 23.20
CA SER A 305 30.52 33.64 24.19
C SER A 305 31.84 34.25 23.73
N SER A 306 31.76 35.46 23.19
CA SER A 306 32.93 36.33 23.03
C SER A 306 33.19 37.01 24.38
N THR A 307 34.20 36.54 25.10
CA THR A 307 34.71 37.28 26.25
C THR A 307 35.81 38.22 25.76
N LYS A 308 35.48 39.49 25.59
CA LYS A 308 36.43 40.61 25.65
C LYS A 308 36.13 41.41 26.91
N LEU A 309 37.06 41.37 27.86
CA LEU A 309 37.68 42.52 28.52
C LEU A 309 38.77 42.01 29.47
#